data_AF-A0AAV2J419-F1
#
_entry.id   AF-A0AAV2J419-F1
#
_cell.length_a   1.000
_cell.length_b   1.000
_cell.length_c   1.000
_cell.angle_alpha   90.00
_cell.angle_beta   90.00
_cell.angle_gamma   90.00
#
_symmetry.space_group_name_H-M   'P 1'
#
loop_
_entity.id
_entity.type
_entity.pdbx_description
1 polymer ?
#
loop_
_entity_poly.entity_id
_entity_poly.type
_entity_poly.pdbx_seq_one_letter_code
_entity_poly.pdbx_strand_id
1 'polypeptide(L)'
;MCTGSEDLLAVPSLYADFTKMRTENNVYSAVYSFAHALHSLLQCENGLNPTTGKACVSKSQVKPKHLLEHLYYVNFTTHSGDKVFFDKNGDSASHYDLVNWKVSENGSAAIVNIGQYDKSLLEDSLQVMDSKITWGGPNGKIVRSVCREPCPPGTRKAIQKNRPVCCFDCFECPEGTISNQTDSLNCKTCPPEFWPNEMKDKCLPKPTEFLSYKEIMGTLLTIFSCVGVFLSLLVFVIFFTHKETPVVKANNSELSFLLLFSLKLCFLCSLTFMGRPSEWSCMLRHTAFGITFVLCISCVLGKTMLDSELVRIAQHHIASGVSPGRGCGEGSVSFLCSSCVCSHR
;
A
#
# COMPACT_ATOMS: atom_id res chain seq x y z
N MET A 1 29.50 53.74 58.91
CA MET A 1 29.17 55.16 58.66
C MET A 1 29.60 55.44 57.23
N CYS A 2 28.68 55.83 56.34
CA CYS A 2 29.02 56.16 54.96
C CYS A 2 29.52 57.62 54.88
N THR A 3 30.56 57.84 54.09
CA THR A 3 31.31 59.10 53.92
C THR A 3 30.87 59.89 52.69
N GLY A 4 30.19 59.26 51.73
CA GLY A 4 29.78 59.86 50.46
C GLY A 4 30.88 59.92 49.40
N SER A 5 32.10 59.47 49.73
CA SER A 5 33.23 59.35 48.81
C SER A 5 33.49 57.90 48.38
N GLU A 6 32.57 56.98 48.69
CA GLU A 6 32.67 55.60 48.26
C GLU A 6 32.59 55.48 46.74
N ASP A 7 33.49 54.71 46.15
CA ASP A 7 33.42 54.36 44.74
C ASP A 7 32.41 53.23 44.52
N LEU A 8 31.28 53.58 43.90
CA LEU A 8 30.21 52.64 43.58
C LEU A 8 30.59 51.64 42.46
N LEU A 9 31.62 51.95 41.67
CA LEU A 9 32.13 51.05 40.62
C LEU A 9 33.07 49.97 41.20
N ALA A 10 33.70 50.25 42.34
CA ALA A 10 34.54 49.29 43.04
C ALA A 10 33.73 48.17 43.72
N VAL A 11 32.43 48.37 43.90
CA VAL A 11 31.53 47.38 44.52
C VAL A 11 30.79 46.60 43.44
N PRO A 12 30.95 45.26 43.36
CA PRO A 12 30.20 44.45 42.42
C PRO A 12 28.70 44.53 42.76
N SER A 13 27.96 45.27 41.95
CA SER A 13 26.52 45.46 42.09
C SER A 13 25.86 45.33 40.72
N LEU A 14 24.60 44.86 40.71
CA LEU A 14 23.79 44.79 39.50
C LEU A 14 23.57 46.18 38.85
N TYR A 15 23.78 47.26 39.60
CA TYR A 15 23.68 48.64 39.12
C TYR A 15 24.93 49.10 38.35
N ALA A 16 26.10 48.59 38.73
CA ALA A 16 27.39 48.91 38.10
C ALA A 16 27.76 47.93 36.95
N ASP A 17 26.93 46.92 36.67
CA ASP A 17 27.16 45.95 35.60
C ASP A 17 26.54 46.44 34.28
N PHE A 18 27.39 47.04 33.44
CA PHE A 18 27.01 47.57 32.12
C PHE A 18 27.05 46.51 31.01
N THR A 19 27.31 45.22 31.32
CA THR A 19 27.53 44.21 30.29
C THR A 19 26.26 43.80 29.53
N LYS A 20 25.07 44.00 30.11
CA LYS A 20 23.77 43.60 29.51
C LYS A 20 22.66 44.61 29.76
N MET A 21 22.61 45.67 28.94
CA MET A 21 21.60 46.73 29.05
C MET A 21 20.40 46.49 28.12
N ARG A 22 19.45 45.67 28.54
CA ARG A 22 18.24 45.36 27.74
C ARG A 22 17.09 46.28 28.09
N THR A 23 16.78 46.37 29.38
CA THR A 23 15.65 47.18 29.87
C THR A 23 15.95 48.66 29.74
N GLU A 24 17.20 49.05 29.98
CA GLU A 24 17.70 50.41 29.90
C GLU A 24 17.60 50.93 28.47
N ASN A 25 17.96 50.10 27.47
CA ASN A 25 17.80 50.43 26.06
C ASN A 25 16.32 50.60 25.68
N ASN A 26 15.41 49.81 26.25
CA ASN A 26 13.98 50.00 26.03
C ASN A 26 13.47 51.33 26.60
N VAL A 27 13.94 51.72 27.79
CA VAL A 27 13.62 53.04 28.38
C VAL A 27 14.16 54.16 27.50
N TYR A 28 15.41 54.05 27.05
CA TYR A 28 16.02 55.00 26.10
C TYR A 28 15.18 55.13 24.83
N SER A 29 14.86 54.02 24.16
CA SER A 29 14.05 54.00 22.95
C SER A 29 12.65 54.58 23.17
N ALA A 30 12.04 54.34 24.32
CA ALA A 30 10.73 54.92 24.67
C ALA A 30 10.80 56.45 24.79
N VAL A 31 11.75 56.99 25.56
CA VAL A 31 11.91 58.44 25.73
C VAL A 31 12.21 59.11 24.39
N TYR A 32 13.09 58.52 23.58
CA TYR A 32 13.41 59.05 22.27
C TYR A 32 12.25 58.96 21.28
N SER A 33 11.43 57.92 21.34
CA SER A 33 10.20 57.84 20.52
C SER A 33 9.26 59.01 20.81
N PHE A 34 9.07 59.36 22.09
CA PHE A 34 8.30 60.54 22.48
C PHE A 34 8.96 61.84 22.01
N ALA A 35 10.29 61.96 22.10
CA ALA A 35 11.02 63.12 21.63
C ALA A 35 10.90 63.31 20.12
N HIS A 36 11.05 62.24 19.33
CA HIS A 36 10.89 62.25 17.87
C HIS A 36 9.44 62.57 17.46
N ALA A 37 8.44 62.00 18.14
CA ALA A 37 7.04 62.32 17.89
C ALA A 37 6.72 63.78 18.19
N LEU A 38 7.22 64.32 19.31
CA LEU A 38 7.04 65.73 19.67
C LEU A 38 7.77 66.66 18.69
N HIS A 39 8.97 66.28 18.25
CA HIS A 39 9.72 67.01 17.24
C HIS A 39 8.95 67.07 15.93
N SER A 40 8.45 65.95 15.43
CA SER A 40 7.63 65.86 14.21
C SER A 40 6.32 66.64 14.34
N LEU A 41 5.65 66.62 15.50
CA LEU A 41 4.44 67.40 15.76
C LEU A 41 4.67 68.92 15.67
N LEU A 42 5.84 69.40 16.12
CA LEU A 42 6.18 70.82 16.13
C LEU A 42 6.85 71.30 14.83
N GLN A 43 7.17 70.40 13.90
CA GLN A 43 7.64 70.77 12.56
C GLN A 43 6.51 71.43 11.77
N CYS A 44 6.85 72.51 11.07
CA CYS A 44 5.91 73.29 10.28
C CYS A 44 6.59 73.82 9.02
N GLU A 45 6.01 73.52 7.87
CA GLU A 45 6.46 74.01 6.56
C GLU A 45 5.26 74.61 5.83
N ASN A 46 5.36 75.90 5.46
CA ASN A 46 4.27 76.65 4.79
C ASN A 46 2.90 76.58 5.52
N GLY A 47 2.91 76.50 6.85
CA GLY A 47 1.69 76.45 7.68
C GLY A 47 1.07 75.06 7.83
N LEU A 48 1.68 74.03 7.23
CA LEU A 48 1.27 72.64 7.32
C LEU A 48 2.35 71.77 7.97
N ASN A 49 1.93 70.70 8.64
CA ASN A 49 2.82 69.70 9.19
C ASN A 49 3.24 68.72 8.09
N PRO A 50 4.54 68.47 7.87
CA PRO A 50 5.04 67.64 6.78
C PRO A 50 4.68 66.15 6.92
N THR A 51 4.43 65.67 8.15
CA THR A 51 4.14 64.25 8.41
C THR A 51 2.65 63.92 8.24
N THR A 52 1.76 64.81 8.67
CA THR A 52 0.31 64.57 8.68
C THR A 52 -0.49 65.42 7.68
N GLY A 53 0.12 66.48 7.11
CA GLY A 53 -0.55 67.43 6.22
C GLY A 53 -1.57 68.34 6.90
N LYS A 54 -1.63 68.35 8.24
CA LYS A 54 -2.57 69.16 9.04
C LYS A 54 -1.99 70.54 9.35
N ALA A 55 -2.84 71.48 9.78
CA ALA A 55 -2.41 72.79 10.23
C ALA A 55 -1.43 72.67 11.42
N CYS A 56 -0.39 73.50 11.42
CA CYS A 56 0.64 73.47 12.46
C CYS A 56 0.10 73.80 13.84
N VAL A 57 0.65 73.13 14.86
CA VAL A 57 0.25 73.28 16.26
C VAL A 57 1.33 74.03 17.03
N SER A 58 0.94 75.04 17.81
CA SER A 58 1.88 75.76 18.68
C SER A 58 2.20 74.96 19.95
N LYS A 59 3.34 75.21 20.59
CA LYS A 59 3.79 74.49 21.81
C LYS A 59 2.73 74.47 22.92
N SER A 60 2.00 75.55 23.12
CA SER A 60 0.92 75.67 24.13
C SER A 60 -0.36 74.90 23.80
N GLN A 61 -0.50 74.42 22.55
CA GLN A 61 -1.69 73.72 22.04
C GLN A 61 -1.48 72.21 21.89
N VAL A 62 -0.32 71.70 22.28
CA VAL A 62 -0.01 70.26 22.23
C VAL A 62 -0.92 69.49 23.18
N LYS A 63 -1.66 68.53 22.64
CA LYS A 63 -2.53 67.62 23.40
C LYS A 63 -2.04 66.17 23.21
N PRO A 64 -2.28 65.27 24.19
CA PRO A 64 -1.88 63.86 24.09
C PRO A 64 -2.38 63.17 22.81
N LYS A 65 -3.59 63.50 22.33
CA LYS A 65 -4.14 62.97 21.08
C LYS A 65 -3.30 63.33 19.85
N HIS A 66 -2.77 64.55 19.79
CA HIS A 66 -1.91 64.99 18.68
C HIS A 66 -0.58 64.26 18.71
N LEU A 67 -0.03 64.02 19.91
CA LEU A 67 1.20 63.28 20.09
C LEU A 67 1.05 61.80 19.71
N LEU A 68 -0.07 61.16 20.10
CA LEU A 68 -0.37 59.78 19.73
C LEU A 68 -0.43 59.59 18.21
N GLU A 69 -1.00 60.54 17.48
CA GLU A 69 -1.03 60.49 16.02
C GLU A 69 0.39 60.50 15.42
N HIS A 70 1.30 61.31 15.96
CA HIS A 70 2.68 61.39 15.48
C HIS A 70 3.54 60.20 15.93
N LEU A 71 3.20 59.55 17.04
CA LEU A 71 3.88 58.32 17.50
C LEU A 71 3.77 57.19 16.45
N TYR A 72 2.66 57.08 15.72
CA TYR A 72 2.51 56.09 14.64
C TYR A 72 3.45 56.30 13.45
N TYR A 73 4.01 57.50 13.29
CA TYR A 73 4.94 57.83 12.20
C TYR A 73 6.40 57.88 12.63
N VAL A 74 6.70 57.56 13.91
CA VAL A 74 8.07 57.52 14.41
C VAL A 74 8.85 56.42 13.70
N ASN A 75 9.96 56.81 13.10
CA ASN A 75 10.93 55.90 12.51
C ASN A 75 12.32 56.54 12.64
N PHE A 76 13.15 56.00 13.54
CA PHE A 76 14.52 56.47 13.75
C PHE A 76 15.44 55.30 14.07
N THR A 77 16.74 55.55 13.95
CA THR A 77 17.78 54.59 14.31
C THR A 77 18.50 55.08 15.57
N THR A 78 18.65 54.22 16.57
CA THR A 78 19.43 54.52 17.78
C THR A 78 20.93 54.59 17.46
N HIS A 79 21.74 55.11 18.39
CA HIS A 79 23.21 55.10 18.24
C HIS A 79 23.78 53.68 18.15
N SER A 80 23.10 52.68 18.72
CA SER A 80 23.46 51.26 18.60
C SER A 80 23.15 50.65 17.23
N GLY A 81 22.41 51.37 16.36
CA GLY A 81 22.02 50.90 15.03
C GLY A 81 20.64 50.26 14.98
N ASP A 82 19.89 50.24 16.09
CA ASP A 82 18.57 49.63 16.17
C ASP A 82 17.51 50.55 15.56
N LYS A 83 16.71 50.03 14.64
CA LYS A 83 15.59 50.77 14.05
C LYS A 83 14.36 50.67 14.96
N VAL A 84 13.86 51.82 15.39
CA VAL A 84 12.67 51.93 16.22
C VAL A 84 11.53 52.50 15.39
N PHE A 85 10.50 51.68 15.21
CA PHE A 85 9.23 52.05 14.58
C PHE A 85 8.10 51.21 15.19
N PHE A 86 6.86 51.62 14.94
CA PHE A 86 5.65 50.97 15.47
C PHE A 86 4.78 50.42 14.34
N ASP A 87 4.14 49.28 14.59
CA ASP A 87 3.15 48.71 13.68
C ASP A 87 1.75 49.34 13.89
N LYS A 88 0.75 48.84 13.16
CA LYS A 88 -0.63 49.35 13.22
C LYS A 88 -1.27 49.23 14.60
N ASN A 89 -0.79 48.32 15.45
CA ASN A 89 -1.30 48.11 16.80
C ASN A 89 -0.50 48.91 17.85
N GLY A 90 0.58 49.58 17.43
CA GLY A 90 1.49 50.30 18.32
C GLY A 90 2.59 49.41 18.91
N ASP A 91 2.78 48.19 18.39
CA ASP A 91 3.86 47.32 18.81
C ASP A 91 5.16 47.71 18.08
N SER A 92 6.27 47.74 18.81
CA SER A 92 7.56 47.99 18.17
C SER A 92 8.00 46.80 17.31
N ALA A 93 8.80 47.07 16.28
CA ALA A 93 9.42 46.05 15.44
C ALA A 93 10.08 44.95 16.30
N SER A 94 9.68 43.70 16.10
CA SER A 94 10.14 42.59 16.93
C SER A 94 11.54 42.16 16.51
N HIS A 95 12.53 42.53 17.31
CA HIS A 95 13.89 42.04 17.25
C HIS A 95 14.21 41.28 18.54
N TYR A 96 14.63 40.01 18.43
CA TYR A 96 14.94 39.16 19.57
C TYR A 96 16.30 38.50 19.41
N ASP A 97 17.12 38.59 20.46
CA ASP A 97 18.30 37.72 20.61
C ASP A 97 17.88 36.29 20.89
N LEU A 98 18.42 35.33 20.14
CA LEU A 98 18.39 33.93 20.52
C LEU A 98 19.60 33.65 21.40
N VAL A 99 19.37 33.07 22.58
CA VAL A 99 20.44 32.79 23.55
C VAL A 99 20.48 31.32 23.93
N ASN A 100 21.67 30.81 24.21
CA ASN A 100 21.89 29.48 24.77
C ASN A 100 22.62 29.57 26.11
N TRP A 101 22.20 28.73 27.06
CA TRP A 101 22.78 28.63 28.38
C TRP A 101 23.90 27.58 28.35
N LYS A 102 25.14 28.03 28.51
CA LYS A 102 26.31 27.16 28.55
C LYS A 102 26.82 27.04 29.97
N VAL A 103 26.95 25.82 30.46
CA VAL A 103 27.62 25.57 31.74
C VAL A 103 29.12 25.57 31.49
N SER A 104 29.83 26.49 32.16
CA SER A 104 31.28 26.55 32.18
C SER A 104 31.86 25.46 33.07
N GLU A 105 33.14 25.15 32.93
CA GLU A 105 33.86 24.16 33.76
C GLU A 105 33.78 24.49 35.26
N ASN A 106 33.67 25.78 35.59
CA ASN A 106 33.52 26.27 36.97
C ASN A 106 32.09 26.13 37.53
N GLY A 107 31.18 25.46 36.81
CA GLY A 107 29.77 25.27 37.19
C GLY A 107 28.87 26.50 36.99
N SER A 108 29.42 27.63 36.53
CA SER A 108 28.65 28.84 36.24
C SER A 108 27.93 28.74 34.89
N ALA A 109 26.70 29.24 34.82
CA ALA A 109 25.94 29.32 33.57
C ALA A 109 26.23 30.65 32.86
N ALA A 110 26.81 30.58 31.67
CA ALA A 110 27.00 31.71 30.78
C ALA A 110 25.90 31.73 29.69
N ILE A 111 25.22 32.87 29.56
CA ILE A 111 24.24 33.09 28.50
C ILE A 111 24.98 33.64 27.28
N VAL A 112 24.99 32.88 26.19
CA VAL A 112 25.69 33.20 24.94
C VAL A 112 24.66 33.48 23.85
N ASN A 113 24.81 34.59 23.13
CA ASN A 113 24.00 34.87 21.95
C ASN A 113 24.37 33.90 20.81
N ILE A 114 23.37 33.19 20.31
CA ILE A 114 23.47 32.18 19.24
C ILE A 114 22.73 32.58 17.97
N GLY A 115 22.11 33.76 17.92
CA GLY A 115 21.33 34.14 16.75
C GLY A 115 20.40 35.32 17.03
N GLN A 116 19.65 35.68 16.02
CA GLN A 116 18.68 36.77 16.09
C GLN A 116 17.41 36.42 15.32
N TYR A 117 16.29 36.94 15.80
CA TYR A 117 15.02 36.92 15.08
C TYR A 117 14.58 38.36 14.81
N ASP A 118 14.39 38.70 13.55
CA ASP A 118 13.94 40.01 13.10
C ASP A 118 12.69 39.87 12.23
N LYS A 119 11.55 40.31 12.77
CA LYS A 119 10.25 40.28 12.08
C LYS A 119 10.20 41.23 10.87
N SER A 120 11.09 42.22 10.80
CA SER A 120 11.10 43.19 9.69
C SER A 120 11.63 42.61 8.38
N LEU A 121 12.32 41.46 8.44
CA LEU A 121 12.82 40.74 7.28
C LEU A 121 11.74 39.79 6.73
N LEU A 122 11.44 39.89 5.43
CA LEU A 122 10.42 39.08 4.75
C LEU A 122 10.87 37.61 4.58
N GLU A 123 12.17 37.40 4.37
CA GLU A 123 12.84 36.09 4.28
C GLU A 123 13.99 36.08 5.31
N ASP A 124 14.36 34.90 5.81
CA ASP A 124 15.42 34.73 6.81
C ASP A 124 15.26 35.57 8.09
N SER A 125 14.01 35.78 8.50
CA SER A 125 13.68 36.42 9.79
C SER A 125 14.32 35.72 10.98
N LEU A 126 14.64 34.43 10.88
CA LEU A 126 15.33 33.68 11.91
C LEU A 126 16.76 33.32 11.46
N GLN A 127 17.75 33.86 12.16
CA GLN A 127 19.17 33.58 11.91
C GLN A 127 19.75 32.85 13.12
N VAL A 128 20.17 31.59 12.93
CA VAL A 128 20.71 30.75 14.01
C VAL A 128 22.13 30.30 13.67
N MET A 129 23.05 30.46 14.61
CA MET A 129 24.42 29.99 14.52
C MET A 129 24.55 28.63 15.22
N ASP A 130 24.24 27.55 14.49
CA ASP A 130 24.26 26.18 15.02
C ASP A 130 25.60 25.78 15.67
N SER A 131 26.72 26.28 15.13
CA SER A 131 28.06 26.02 15.66
C SER A 131 28.29 26.55 17.08
N LYS A 132 27.50 27.55 17.51
CA LYS A 132 27.55 28.10 18.87
C LYS A 132 26.58 27.40 19.82
N ILE A 133 25.73 26.49 19.36
CA ILE A 133 24.76 25.82 20.21
C ILE A 133 25.41 24.60 20.88
N THR A 134 25.32 24.55 22.20
CA THR A 134 25.60 23.35 22.99
C THR A 134 24.28 22.66 23.30
N TRP A 135 24.14 21.40 22.90
CA TRP A 135 22.94 20.61 23.14
C TRP A 135 23.09 19.74 24.39
N GLY A 136 21.98 19.49 25.09
CA GLY A 136 21.95 18.63 26.28
C GLY A 136 21.89 17.12 26.00
N GLY A 137 21.96 16.70 24.73
CA GLY A 137 21.93 15.28 24.37
C GLY A 137 23.25 14.56 24.60
N PRO A 138 23.26 13.21 24.50
CA PRO A 138 24.49 12.44 24.59
C PRO A 138 25.50 12.90 23.53
N ASN A 139 26.75 13.13 23.96
CA ASN A 139 27.84 13.69 23.14
C ASN A 139 27.56 15.10 22.57
N GLY A 140 26.72 15.91 23.25
CA GLY A 140 26.45 17.29 22.82
C GLY A 140 25.64 17.39 21.53
N LYS A 141 24.92 16.33 21.15
CA LYS A 141 24.07 16.29 19.94
C LYS A 141 22.64 16.73 20.24
N ILE A 142 21.98 17.26 19.21
CA ILE A 142 20.55 17.56 19.27
C ILE A 142 19.74 16.28 19.57
N VAL A 143 18.76 16.39 20.46
CA VAL A 143 17.83 15.31 20.76
C VAL A 143 16.56 15.55 19.97
N ARG A 144 16.10 14.53 19.25
CA ARG A 144 14.85 14.60 18.52
C ARG A 144 13.69 14.39 19.49
N SER A 145 12.93 15.46 19.75
CA SER A 145 11.79 15.45 20.67
C SER A 145 10.51 14.95 19.99
N VAL A 146 10.49 13.67 19.62
CA VAL A 146 9.29 12.99 19.07
C VAL A 146 8.75 11.97 20.06
N CYS A 147 7.42 11.86 20.13
CA CYS A 147 6.75 10.91 21.02
C CYS A 147 6.97 9.46 20.57
N ARG A 148 6.99 9.23 19.26
CA ARG A 148 7.29 7.94 18.65
C ARG A 148 7.99 8.14 17.33
N GLU A 149 8.79 7.15 16.96
CA GLU A 149 9.40 7.10 15.63
C GLU A 149 8.34 6.84 14.55
N PRO A 150 8.59 7.31 13.30
CA PRO A 150 7.71 7.02 12.17
C PRO A 150 7.48 5.52 12.01
N CYS A 151 6.25 5.15 11.67
CA CYS A 151 5.91 3.73 11.50
C CYS A 151 6.65 3.14 10.29
N PRO A 152 7.27 1.95 10.41
CA PRO A 152 7.95 1.31 9.28
C PRO A 152 6.95 0.81 8.23
N PRO A 153 7.40 0.53 6.99
CA PRO A 153 6.60 -0.18 6.00
C PRO A 153 6.07 -1.51 6.57
N GLY A 154 4.90 -1.94 6.11
CA GLY A 154 4.16 -3.07 6.69
C GLY A 154 3.22 -2.70 7.84
N THR A 155 3.36 -1.49 8.37
CA THR A 155 2.54 -1.01 9.49
C THR A 155 1.77 0.26 9.14
N ARG A 156 0.71 0.53 9.91
CA ARG A 156 -0.11 1.73 9.86
C ARG A 156 -0.17 2.41 11.22
N LYS A 157 -0.39 3.72 11.21
CA LYS A 157 -0.66 4.49 12.43
C LYS A 157 -2.04 4.16 13.01
N ALA A 158 -2.10 4.12 14.33
CA ALA A 158 -3.32 4.15 15.10
C ALA A 158 -3.24 5.31 16.10
N ILE A 159 -4.08 6.32 15.86
CA ILE A 159 -4.19 7.48 16.73
C ILE A 159 -5.11 7.11 17.91
N GLN A 160 -4.64 7.33 19.13
CA GLN A 160 -5.43 7.10 20.33
C GLN A 160 -6.24 8.35 20.68
N LYS A 161 -7.54 8.21 20.98
CA LYS A 161 -8.44 9.34 21.30
C LYS A 161 -8.01 10.16 22.53
N ASN A 162 -7.26 9.55 23.46
CA ASN A 162 -6.85 10.18 24.73
C ASN A 162 -5.39 10.65 24.75
N ARG A 163 -4.70 10.66 23.60
CA ARG A 163 -3.29 11.11 23.49
C ARG A 163 -3.16 12.21 22.42
N PRO A 164 -2.10 13.05 22.48
CA PRO A 164 -1.79 13.99 21.41
C PRO A 164 -1.62 13.30 20.06
N VAL A 165 -1.95 14.00 18.97
CA VAL A 165 -1.89 13.45 17.59
C VAL A 165 -0.49 12.96 17.20
N CYS A 166 0.57 13.56 17.76
CA CYS A 166 1.96 13.12 17.53
C CYS A 166 2.32 11.80 18.24
N CYS A 167 1.48 11.32 19.15
CA CYS A 167 1.66 10.05 19.87
C CYS A 167 0.69 9.00 19.30
N PHE A 168 1.17 8.23 18.35
CA PHE A 168 0.42 7.15 17.69
C PHE A 168 1.07 5.80 17.95
N ASP A 169 0.29 4.72 17.83
CA ASP A 169 0.85 3.38 17.77
C ASP A 169 1.02 2.91 16.32
N CYS A 170 1.97 2.02 16.08
CA CYS A 170 2.17 1.35 14.80
C CYS A 170 1.61 -0.06 14.93
N PHE A 171 0.64 -0.40 14.09
CA PHE A 171 0.06 -1.73 13.99
C PHE A 171 0.32 -2.32 12.62
N GLU A 172 0.58 -3.61 12.56
CA GLU A 172 0.70 -4.32 11.29
C GLU A 172 -0.57 -4.19 10.45
N CYS A 173 -0.38 -4.19 9.14
CA CYS A 173 -1.49 -4.20 8.20
C CYS A 173 -2.33 -5.48 8.35
N PRO A 174 -3.66 -5.40 8.22
CA PRO A 174 -4.51 -6.59 8.21
C PRO A 174 -4.22 -7.49 6.99
N GLU A 175 -4.66 -8.74 7.06
CA GLU A 175 -4.48 -9.72 5.98
C GLU A 175 -5.00 -9.21 4.63
N GLY A 176 -4.26 -9.53 3.56
CA GLY A 176 -4.56 -9.04 2.21
C GLY A 176 -4.21 -7.57 1.94
N THR A 177 -3.66 -6.85 2.91
CA THR A 177 -3.27 -5.43 2.77
C THR A 177 -1.79 -5.19 3.06
N ILE A 178 -1.25 -4.12 2.49
CA ILE A 178 0.15 -3.72 2.61
C ILE A 178 0.31 -2.23 2.92
N SER A 179 1.47 -1.85 3.43
CA SER A 179 1.92 -0.47 3.57
C SER A 179 3.34 -0.35 3.01
N ASN A 180 3.50 0.30 1.86
CA ASN A 180 4.80 0.41 1.20
C ASN A 180 5.60 1.66 1.63
N GLN A 181 4.96 2.61 2.30
CA GLN A 181 5.55 3.87 2.73
C GLN A 181 5.70 3.90 4.25
N THR A 182 6.79 4.49 4.73
CA THR A 182 6.94 4.86 6.14
C THR A 182 5.86 5.85 6.54
N ASP A 183 5.41 5.76 7.78
CA ASP A 183 4.54 6.72 8.43
C ASP A 183 3.10 6.77 7.88
N SER A 184 2.67 5.70 7.21
CA SER A 184 1.35 5.57 6.59
C SER A 184 0.19 5.54 7.60
N LEU A 185 -0.89 6.26 7.29
CA LEU A 185 -2.14 6.23 8.08
C LEU A 185 -2.97 4.98 7.82
N ASN A 186 -3.01 4.52 6.57
CA ASN A 186 -3.88 3.42 6.12
C ASN A 186 -3.08 2.40 5.29
N CYS A 187 -3.52 1.15 5.34
CA CYS A 187 -3.01 0.08 4.48
C CYS A 187 -3.80 0.01 3.17
N LYS A 188 -3.16 -0.45 2.11
CA LYS A 188 -3.75 -0.63 0.78
C LYS A 188 -3.95 -2.12 0.49
N THR A 189 -5.08 -2.50 -0.08
CA THR A 189 -5.35 -3.89 -0.46
C THR A 189 -4.56 -4.30 -1.70
N CYS A 190 -4.02 -5.52 -1.71
CA CYS A 190 -3.37 -6.06 -2.91
C CYS A 190 -4.42 -6.42 -3.99
N PRO A 191 -4.09 -6.32 -5.29
CA PRO A 191 -4.92 -6.84 -6.37
C PRO A 191 -5.14 -8.36 -6.24
N PRO A 192 -6.20 -8.92 -6.85
CA PRO A 192 -6.59 -10.32 -6.64
C PRO A 192 -5.56 -11.36 -7.10
N GLU A 193 -4.70 -11.05 -8.07
CA GLU A 193 -3.62 -11.96 -8.51
C GLU A 193 -2.42 -11.98 -7.54
N PHE A 194 -2.39 -11.08 -6.56
CA PHE A 194 -1.27 -10.86 -5.65
C PHE A 194 -1.65 -11.13 -4.19
N TRP A 195 -0.64 -11.36 -3.36
CA TRP A 195 -0.72 -11.59 -1.92
C TRP A 195 0.35 -10.76 -1.20
N PRO A 196 0.06 -10.18 -0.02
CA PRO A 196 1.09 -9.51 0.78
C PRO A 196 2.21 -10.49 1.16
N ASN A 197 3.45 -10.01 1.17
CA ASN A 197 4.56 -10.75 1.77
C ASN A 197 4.45 -10.79 3.31
N GLU A 198 5.31 -11.57 3.97
CA GLU A 198 5.31 -11.69 5.44
C GLU A 198 5.46 -10.34 6.16
N MET A 199 6.28 -9.43 5.61
CA MET A 199 6.47 -8.09 6.17
C MET A 199 5.35 -7.10 5.79
N LYS A 200 4.39 -7.50 4.95
CA LYS A 200 3.26 -6.67 4.46
C LYS A 200 3.68 -5.33 3.83
N ASP A 201 4.89 -5.25 3.27
CA ASP A 201 5.40 -4.06 2.59
C ASP A 201 5.20 -4.12 1.07
N LYS A 202 5.01 -5.33 0.50
CA LYS A 202 4.90 -5.57 -0.94
C LYS A 202 3.85 -6.62 -1.27
N CYS A 203 3.21 -6.45 -2.43
CA CYS A 203 2.34 -7.45 -3.02
C CYS A 203 3.18 -8.36 -3.94
N LEU A 204 3.17 -9.65 -3.68
CA LEU A 204 3.83 -10.69 -4.48
C LEU A 204 2.79 -11.50 -5.26
N PRO A 205 3.10 -12.03 -6.45
CA PRO A 205 2.17 -12.89 -7.19
C PRO A 205 1.79 -14.10 -6.35
N LYS A 206 0.50 -14.47 -6.33
CA LYS A 206 0.04 -15.67 -5.64
C LYS A 206 0.73 -16.92 -6.22
N PRO A 207 1.20 -17.86 -5.39
CA PRO A 207 1.72 -19.12 -5.88
C PRO A 207 0.59 -19.91 -6.56
N THR A 208 0.90 -20.52 -7.71
CA THR A 208 -0.04 -21.40 -8.39
C THR A 208 0.02 -22.79 -7.75
N GLU A 209 -1.09 -23.21 -7.16
CA GLU A 209 -1.26 -24.60 -6.73
C GLU A 209 -1.65 -25.46 -7.93
N PHE A 210 -0.90 -26.54 -8.16
CA PHE A 210 -1.17 -27.51 -9.22
C PHE A 210 -0.82 -28.91 -8.72
N LEU A 211 -1.57 -29.92 -9.18
CA LEU A 211 -1.30 -31.31 -8.81
C LEU A 211 -0.02 -31.78 -9.50
N SER A 212 1.06 -31.91 -8.72
CA SER A 212 2.38 -32.28 -9.22
C SER A 212 2.56 -33.80 -9.29
N TYR A 213 3.31 -34.28 -10.29
CA TYR A 213 3.69 -35.71 -10.38
C TYR A 213 4.45 -36.21 -9.14
N LYS A 214 5.10 -35.30 -8.41
CA LYS A 214 5.90 -35.59 -7.21
C LYS A 214 5.07 -35.66 -5.93
N GLU A 215 3.83 -35.17 -5.94
CA GLU A 215 2.93 -35.26 -4.79
C GLU A 215 2.32 -36.65 -4.71
N ILE A 216 2.04 -37.14 -3.49
CA ILE A 216 1.55 -38.49 -3.24
C ILE A 216 0.31 -38.81 -4.10
N MET A 217 -0.66 -37.90 -4.13
CA MET A 217 -1.89 -38.08 -4.92
C MET A 217 -1.60 -38.11 -6.43
N GLY A 218 -0.72 -37.23 -6.92
CA GLY A 218 -0.31 -37.22 -8.32
C GLY A 218 0.47 -38.47 -8.72
N THR A 219 1.37 -38.96 -7.86
CA THR A 219 2.13 -40.19 -8.09
C THR A 219 1.19 -41.41 -8.17
N LEU A 220 0.25 -41.54 -7.22
CA LEU A 220 -0.72 -42.64 -7.22
C LEU A 220 -1.57 -42.65 -8.49
N LEU A 221 -2.12 -41.49 -8.87
CA LEU A 221 -2.90 -41.33 -10.10
C LEU A 221 -2.09 -41.69 -11.34
N THR A 222 -0.81 -41.32 -11.38
CA THR A 222 0.08 -41.66 -12.50
C THR A 222 0.31 -43.16 -12.61
N ILE A 223 0.57 -43.85 -11.49
CA ILE A 223 0.79 -45.30 -11.48
C ILE A 223 -0.46 -46.03 -11.96
N PHE A 224 -1.63 -45.73 -11.40
CA PHE A 224 -2.89 -46.35 -11.80
C PHE A 224 -3.22 -46.10 -13.27
N SER A 225 -2.98 -44.89 -13.76
CA SER A 225 -3.20 -44.56 -15.16
C SER A 225 -2.26 -45.32 -16.09
N CYS A 226 -0.95 -45.36 -15.80
CA CYS A 226 0.02 -46.12 -16.60
C CYS A 226 -0.29 -47.62 -16.65
N VAL A 227 -0.65 -48.22 -15.51
CA VAL A 227 -1.07 -49.63 -15.45
C VAL A 227 -2.36 -49.83 -16.25
N GLY A 228 -3.34 -48.93 -16.14
CA GLY A 228 -4.58 -48.98 -16.92
C GLY A 228 -4.36 -48.88 -18.43
N VAL A 229 -3.47 -48.00 -18.89
CA VAL A 229 -3.06 -47.91 -20.30
C VAL A 229 -2.37 -49.18 -20.77
N PHE A 230 -1.48 -49.75 -19.96
CA PHE A 230 -0.78 -50.99 -20.31
C PHE A 230 -1.73 -52.18 -20.42
N LEU A 231 -2.62 -52.37 -19.44
CA LEU A 231 -3.61 -53.45 -19.46
C LEU A 231 -4.61 -53.28 -20.61
N SER A 232 -5.11 -52.07 -20.85
CA SER A 232 -6.01 -51.81 -21.98
C SER A 232 -5.36 -52.06 -23.34
N LEU A 233 -4.06 -51.76 -23.48
CA LEU A 233 -3.29 -52.06 -24.69
C LEU A 233 -3.10 -53.57 -24.89
N LEU A 234 -2.78 -54.32 -23.83
CA LEU A 234 -2.69 -55.79 -23.91
C LEU A 234 -4.00 -56.42 -24.37
N VAL A 235 -5.12 -56.02 -23.77
CA VAL A 235 -6.45 -56.52 -24.16
C VAL A 235 -6.76 -56.12 -25.60
N PHE A 236 -6.44 -54.89 -26.01
CA PHE A 236 -6.63 -54.44 -27.40
C PHE A 236 -5.84 -55.30 -28.40
N VAL A 237 -4.57 -55.62 -28.12
CA VAL A 237 -3.74 -56.47 -28.97
C VAL A 237 -4.32 -57.89 -29.06
N ILE A 238 -4.73 -58.48 -27.94
CA ILE A 238 -5.34 -59.82 -27.93
C ILE A 238 -6.62 -59.85 -28.77
N PHE A 239 -7.50 -58.87 -28.61
CA PHE A 239 -8.73 -58.75 -29.41
C PHE A 239 -8.43 -58.53 -30.90
N PHE A 240 -7.36 -57.81 -31.23
CA PHE A 240 -6.93 -57.59 -32.61
C PHE A 240 -6.38 -58.86 -33.26
N THR A 241 -5.51 -59.60 -32.57
CA THR A 241 -4.92 -60.86 -33.07
C THR A 241 -5.97 -61.96 -33.20
N HIS A 242 -6.93 -62.04 -32.26
CA HIS A 242 -8.00 -63.03 -32.25
C HIS A 242 -9.31 -62.52 -32.86
N LYS A 243 -9.26 -61.52 -33.75
CA LYS A 243 -10.44 -60.91 -34.36
C LYS A 243 -11.35 -61.91 -35.09
N GLU A 244 -10.77 -62.98 -35.64
CA GLU A 244 -11.52 -64.04 -36.34
C GLU A 244 -12.09 -65.12 -35.41
N THR A 245 -11.88 -65.03 -34.09
CA THR A 245 -12.48 -65.99 -33.15
C THR A 245 -13.99 -65.78 -33.04
N PRO A 246 -14.78 -66.87 -32.94
CA PRO A 246 -16.25 -66.79 -32.94
C PRO A 246 -16.80 -65.96 -31.77
N VAL A 247 -16.05 -65.84 -30.66
CA VAL A 247 -16.41 -65.03 -29.48
C VAL A 247 -16.36 -63.53 -29.79
N VAL A 248 -15.33 -63.06 -30.51
CA VAL A 248 -15.16 -61.64 -30.89
C VAL A 248 -16.09 -61.28 -32.06
N LYS A 249 -16.38 -62.24 -32.94
CA LYS A 249 -17.32 -62.06 -34.06
C LYS A 249 -18.78 -62.01 -33.61
N ALA A 250 -19.14 -62.77 -32.56
CA ALA A 250 -20.47 -62.75 -31.95
C ALA A 250 -20.74 -61.44 -31.19
N ASN A 251 -19.72 -60.87 -30.53
CA ASN A 251 -19.79 -59.55 -29.90
C ASN A 251 -19.29 -58.48 -30.87
N ASN A 252 -20.17 -58.01 -31.78
CA ASN A 252 -19.92 -56.97 -32.80
C ASN A 252 -18.53 -56.30 -32.67
N SER A 253 -17.58 -56.79 -33.48
CA SER A 253 -16.16 -56.49 -33.27
C SER A 253 -15.86 -54.98 -33.27
N GLU A 254 -16.57 -54.18 -34.07
CA GLU A 254 -16.37 -52.73 -34.16
C GLU A 254 -16.68 -52.01 -32.84
N LEU A 255 -17.79 -52.38 -32.18
CA LEU A 255 -18.21 -51.75 -30.94
C LEU A 255 -17.30 -52.12 -29.76
N SER A 256 -16.79 -53.37 -29.75
CA SER A 256 -15.82 -53.83 -28.76
C SER A 256 -14.47 -53.11 -28.89
N PHE A 257 -13.99 -52.85 -30.12
CA PHE A 257 -12.79 -52.05 -30.34
C PHE A 257 -12.97 -50.58 -29.93
N LEU A 258 -14.12 -49.99 -30.22
CA LEU A 258 -14.43 -48.61 -29.81
C LEU A 258 -14.47 -48.45 -28.28
N LEU A 259 -15.03 -49.42 -27.56
CA LEU A 259 -15.06 -49.41 -26.10
C LEU A 259 -13.64 -49.52 -25.50
N LEU A 260 -12.80 -50.42 -26.02
CA LEU A 260 -11.39 -50.55 -25.59
C LEU A 260 -10.57 -49.29 -25.89
N PHE A 261 -10.78 -48.68 -27.06
CA PHE A 261 -10.14 -47.41 -27.42
C PHE A 261 -10.57 -46.28 -26.49
N SER A 262 -11.86 -46.20 -26.19
CA SER A 262 -12.44 -45.21 -25.28
C SER A 262 -11.90 -45.37 -23.85
N LEU A 263 -11.80 -46.60 -23.34
CA LEU A 263 -11.21 -46.90 -22.03
C LEU A 263 -9.74 -46.46 -21.95
N LYS A 264 -8.95 -46.71 -23.01
CA LYS A 264 -7.55 -46.26 -23.11
C LYS A 264 -7.45 -44.73 -23.05
N LEU A 265 -8.32 -43.99 -23.77
CA LEU A 265 -8.38 -42.54 -23.70
C LEU A 265 -8.82 -42.03 -22.31
N CYS A 266 -9.78 -42.71 -21.67
CA CYS A 266 -10.23 -42.46 -20.30
C CYS A 266 -9.02 -42.50 -19.33
N PHE A 267 -8.10 -43.48 -19.42
CA PHE A 267 -6.86 -43.47 -18.64
C PHE A 267 -5.87 -42.37 -19.06
N LEU A 268 -5.62 -42.20 -20.37
CA LEU A 268 -4.67 -41.20 -20.86
C LEU A 268 -5.06 -39.75 -20.49
N CYS A 269 -6.36 -39.46 -20.44
CA CYS A 269 -6.91 -38.16 -20.05
C CYS A 269 -6.53 -37.77 -18.61
N SER A 270 -6.51 -38.73 -17.68
CA SER A 270 -6.07 -38.44 -16.29
C SER A 270 -4.61 -37.92 -16.22
N LEU A 271 -3.74 -38.36 -17.14
CA LEU A 271 -2.35 -37.90 -17.20
C LEU A 271 -2.22 -36.46 -17.68
N THR A 272 -3.13 -35.99 -18.56
CA THR A 272 -3.09 -34.62 -19.10
C THR A 272 -3.53 -33.58 -18.07
N PHE A 273 -4.28 -33.99 -17.04
CA PHE A 273 -4.66 -33.15 -15.89
C PHE A 273 -3.53 -32.92 -14.89
N MET A 274 -2.43 -33.68 -14.97
CA MET A 274 -1.28 -33.53 -14.07
C MET A 274 -0.22 -32.59 -14.66
N GLY A 275 0.52 -31.89 -13.78
CA GLY A 275 1.59 -30.96 -14.17
C GLY A 275 1.18 -29.50 -14.29
N ARG A 276 2.17 -28.63 -14.55
CA ARG A 276 2.00 -27.16 -14.57
C ARG A 276 1.08 -26.73 -15.71
N PRO A 277 0.08 -25.88 -15.43
CA PRO A 277 -0.80 -25.36 -16.48
C PRO A 277 -0.04 -24.41 -17.41
N SER A 278 0.11 -24.81 -18.66
CA SER A 278 0.41 -23.95 -19.82
C SER A 278 -0.87 -23.66 -20.60
N GLU A 279 -0.89 -22.60 -21.43
CA GLU A 279 -2.05 -22.26 -22.27
C GLU A 279 -2.54 -23.46 -23.11
N TRP A 280 -1.61 -24.17 -23.75
CA TRP A 280 -1.91 -25.38 -24.52
C TRP A 280 -2.48 -26.51 -23.67
N SER A 281 -1.91 -26.75 -22.48
CA SER A 281 -2.41 -27.79 -21.58
C SER A 281 -3.81 -27.49 -21.06
N CYS A 282 -4.14 -26.21 -20.84
CA CYS A 282 -5.46 -25.78 -20.36
C CYS A 282 -6.54 -26.09 -21.41
N MET A 283 -6.29 -25.73 -22.66
CA MET A 283 -7.20 -26.02 -23.77
C MET A 283 -7.34 -27.52 -24.02
N LEU A 284 -6.24 -28.28 -23.91
CA LEU A 284 -6.25 -29.73 -24.09
C LEU A 284 -7.03 -30.44 -22.98
N ARG A 285 -6.91 -30.01 -21.71
CA ARG A 285 -7.64 -30.60 -20.58
C ARG A 285 -9.16 -30.51 -20.77
N HIS A 286 -9.67 -29.33 -21.12
CA HIS A 286 -11.11 -29.12 -21.33
C HIS A 286 -11.66 -29.95 -22.49
N THR A 287 -10.93 -30.00 -23.61
CA THR A 287 -11.36 -30.73 -24.82
C THR A 287 -11.25 -32.24 -24.65
N ALA A 288 -10.13 -32.74 -24.11
CA ALA A 288 -9.91 -34.16 -23.91
C ALA A 288 -10.92 -34.77 -22.92
N PHE A 289 -11.24 -34.05 -21.83
CA PHE A 289 -12.25 -34.51 -20.87
C PHE A 289 -13.63 -34.67 -21.51
N GLY A 290 -14.08 -33.66 -22.26
CA GLY A 290 -15.38 -33.69 -22.93
C GLY A 290 -15.50 -34.81 -23.98
N ILE A 291 -14.50 -34.93 -24.87
CA ILE A 291 -14.50 -35.95 -25.92
C ILE A 291 -14.51 -37.35 -25.31
N THR A 292 -13.66 -37.57 -24.30
CA THR A 292 -13.52 -38.88 -23.67
C THR A 292 -14.80 -39.28 -22.93
N PHE A 293 -15.44 -38.34 -22.23
CA PHE A 293 -16.70 -38.58 -21.53
C PHE A 293 -17.84 -38.96 -22.49
N VAL A 294 -18.00 -38.20 -23.58
CA VAL A 294 -19.03 -38.48 -24.60
C VAL A 294 -18.79 -39.83 -25.25
N LEU A 295 -17.56 -40.13 -25.66
CA LEU A 295 -17.21 -41.42 -26.25
C LEU A 295 -17.44 -42.59 -25.27
N CYS A 296 -17.00 -42.46 -24.01
CA CYS A 296 -17.14 -43.50 -22.98
C CYS A 296 -18.65 -43.80 -22.76
N ILE A 297 -19.54 -42.79 -22.70
CA ILE A 297 -21.00 -42.99 -22.55
C ILE A 297 -21.65 -43.58 -23.82
N SER A 298 -21.34 -43.04 -25.00
CA SER A 298 -21.94 -43.52 -26.25
C SER A 298 -21.62 -44.99 -26.52
N CYS A 299 -20.41 -45.46 -26.19
CA CYS A 299 -20.03 -46.86 -26.36
C CYS A 299 -20.80 -47.80 -25.41
N VAL A 300 -20.99 -47.41 -24.16
CA VAL A 300 -21.75 -48.20 -23.17
C VAL A 300 -23.22 -48.27 -23.58
N LEU A 301 -23.84 -47.12 -23.90
CA LEU A 301 -25.22 -47.07 -24.35
C LEU A 301 -25.42 -47.90 -25.63
N GLY A 302 -24.53 -47.76 -26.62
CA GLY A 302 -24.56 -48.55 -27.85
C GLY A 302 -24.50 -50.05 -27.58
N LYS A 303 -23.65 -50.51 -26.65
CA LYS A 303 -23.59 -51.92 -26.26
C LYS A 303 -24.90 -52.39 -25.60
N THR A 304 -25.40 -51.62 -24.64
CA THR A 304 -26.64 -51.97 -23.92
C THR A 304 -27.87 -52.01 -24.81
N MET A 305 -27.98 -51.10 -25.78
CA MET A 305 -29.09 -51.08 -26.74
C MET A 305 -29.05 -52.31 -27.65
N LEU A 306 -27.88 -52.66 -28.20
CA LEU A 306 -27.71 -53.86 -29.03
C LEU A 306 -28.06 -55.14 -28.26
N ASP A 307 -27.57 -55.27 -27.03
CA ASP A 307 -27.85 -56.44 -26.18
C ASP A 307 -29.35 -56.50 -25.83
N SER A 308 -29.99 -55.36 -25.53
CA SER A 308 -31.42 -55.29 -25.21
C SER A 308 -32.33 -55.64 -26.40
N GLU A 309 -31.96 -55.20 -27.60
CA GLU A 309 -32.72 -55.50 -28.82
C GLU A 309 -32.54 -56.98 -29.21
N LEU A 310 -31.34 -57.55 -29.02
CA LEU A 310 -31.10 -58.97 -29.21
C LEU A 310 -31.95 -59.83 -28.25
N VAL A 311 -32.06 -59.43 -26.99
CA VAL A 311 -32.93 -60.08 -25.99
C VAL A 311 -34.40 -59.95 -26.40
N ARG A 312 -34.83 -58.78 -26.88
CA ARG A 312 -36.19 -58.54 -27.35
C ARG A 312 -36.54 -59.40 -28.57
N ILE A 313 -35.63 -59.51 -29.53
CA ILE A 313 -35.75 -60.38 -30.71
C ILE A 313 -35.79 -61.85 -30.27
N ALA A 314 -34.95 -62.27 -29.34
CA ALA A 314 -34.94 -63.63 -28.80
C ALA A 314 -36.25 -63.96 -28.07
N GLN A 315 -36.77 -63.04 -27.25
CA GLN A 315 -38.07 -63.19 -26.57
C GLN A 315 -39.23 -63.24 -27.56
N HIS A 316 -39.19 -62.42 -28.63
CA HIS A 316 -40.19 -62.47 -29.70
C HIS A 316 -40.14 -63.79 -30.48
N HIS A 317 -38.96 -64.35 -30.73
CA HIS A 317 -38.79 -65.69 -31.33
C HIS A 317 -39.28 -66.82 -30.42
N ILE A 318 -39.03 -66.73 -29.11
CA ILE A 318 -39.54 -67.69 -28.12
C ILE A 318 -41.08 -67.61 -28.03
N ALA A 319 -41.65 -66.41 -28.06
CA ALA A 319 -43.10 -66.19 -28.04
C ALA A 319 -43.82 -66.63 -29.34
N SER A 320 -43.11 -66.69 -30.48
CA SER A 320 -43.66 -67.10 -31.78
C SER A 320 -43.52 -68.60 -32.09
N GLY A 321 -42.95 -69.40 -31.17
CA GLY A 321 -43.07 -70.87 -31.19
C GLY A 321 -42.34 -71.59 -32.33
N VAL A 322 -41.23 -71.04 -32.85
CA VAL A 322 -40.46 -71.68 -33.93
C VAL A 322 -39.25 -72.44 -33.34
N SER A 323 -39.21 -73.76 -33.53
CA SER A 323 -38.14 -74.67 -33.10
C SER A 323 -36.87 -74.53 -33.95
N PRO A 324 -35.64 -74.64 -33.40
CA PRO A 324 -34.40 -74.49 -34.17
C PRO A 324 -34.04 -75.78 -34.93
N GLY A 325 -34.14 -75.73 -36.26
CA GLY A 325 -33.66 -76.78 -37.17
C GLY A 325 -32.14 -76.73 -37.36
N ARG A 326 -31.48 -77.89 -37.24
CA ARG A 326 -30.05 -78.15 -37.43
C ARG A 326 -29.68 -78.20 -38.91
N GLY A 327 -28.57 -77.57 -39.32
CA GLY A 327 -27.89 -77.84 -40.59
C GLY A 327 -26.86 -76.77 -41.01
N CYS A 328 -25.57 -77.09 -40.93
CA CYS A 328 -24.43 -76.27 -41.39
C CYS A 328 -24.32 -76.18 -42.92
N GLY A 329 -23.75 -75.07 -43.42
CA GLY A 329 -23.21 -74.95 -44.78
C GLY A 329 -22.55 -73.58 -45.01
N GLU A 330 -21.33 -73.58 -45.53
CA GLU A 330 -20.41 -72.45 -45.77
C GLU A 330 -20.94 -71.35 -46.73
N GLY A 331 -20.38 -70.14 -46.63
CA GLY A 331 -20.28 -69.21 -47.76
C GLY A 331 -21.02 -67.88 -47.65
N SER A 332 -20.31 -66.87 -47.15
CA SER A 332 -20.29 -65.47 -47.59
C SER A 332 -21.58 -64.68 -47.92
N VAL A 333 -21.84 -63.68 -47.06
CA VAL A 333 -22.04 -62.25 -47.40
C VAL A 333 -23.25 -61.85 -48.28
N SER A 334 -24.30 -61.30 -47.67
CA SER A 334 -24.81 -59.91 -47.89
C SER A 334 -26.30 -59.73 -47.58
N PHE A 335 -26.57 -58.74 -46.73
CA PHE A 335 -27.62 -57.70 -46.81
C PHE A 335 -29.06 -58.03 -47.28
N LEU A 336 -30.01 -57.66 -46.40
CA LEU A 336 -31.28 -56.96 -46.68
C LEU A 336 -32.03 -57.33 -47.98
N CYS A 337 -33.20 -57.96 -47.86
CA CYS A 337 -34.53 -57.31 -48.02
C CYS A 337 -35.63 -58.37 -48.23
N SER A 338 -36.67 -58.26 -47.41
CA SER A 338 -38.11 -58.33 -47.74
C SER A 338 -38.68 -59.30 -48.81
N SER A 339 -39.73 -59.99 -48.34
CA SER A 339 -41.04 -60.18 -48.99
C SER A 339 -41.26 -61.33 -49.97
N CYS A 340 -42.29 -62.15 -49.66
CA CYS A 340 -43.53 -62.39 -50.45
C CYS A 340 -44.17 -63.74 -50.01
N VAL A 341 -45.48 -64.02 -49.96
CA VAL A 341 -46.77 -63.39 -50.32
C VAL A 341 -47.88 -64.35 -49.79
N CYS A 342 -49.04 -63.91 -49.29
CA CYS A 342 -50.40 -64.01 -49.88
C CYS A 342 -51.41 -63.52 -48.81
N SER A 343 -52.25 -62.49 -48.99
CA SER A 343 -53.34 -62.21 -49.94
C SER A 343 -54.75 -62.64 -49.44
N HIS A 344 -55.66 -61.65 -49.43
CA HIS A 344 -57.12 -61.63 -49.22
C HIS A 344 -57.67 -62.09 -47.85
N ARG A 345 -58.54 -61.33 -47.17
CA ARG A 345 -59.73 -60.61 -47.65
C ARG A 345 -59.99 -59.31 -46.88
#